data_AF-A0A1G9F7G5-F1
#
_entry.id   AF-A0A1G9F7G5-F1
#
_cell.length_a   1.000
_cell.length_b   1.000
_cell.length_c   1.000
_cell.angle_alpha   90.00
_cell.angle_beta   90.00
_cell.angle_gamma   90.00
#
_symmetry.space_group_name_H-M   'P 1'
#
loop_
_entity.id
_entity.type
_entity.pdbx_description
1 polymer ?
#
loop_
_entity_poly.entity_id
_entity_poly.type
_entity_poly.pdbx_seq_one_letter_code
_entity_poly.pdbx_strand_id
1 'polypeptide(L)'
;MRVSFISEEGAERKAIEEGFHPIADEFCMSWNLHDGTHRMKVLLMVSNFGHCLNDLLYRWQIGALPIDIVGVVSNHLTYQKGGRES
;
A
#
# COMPACT_ATOMS: atom_id res chain seq x y z
N MET A 1 -11.38 8.13 -13.42
CA MET A 1 -10.31 9.12 -13.70
C MET A 1 -9.29 9.06 -12.57
N ARG A 2 -7.98 9.21 -12.83
CA ARG A 2 -6.93 9.26 -11.80
C ARG A 2 -6.10 10.52 -12.00
N VAL A 3 -5.96 11.31 -10.95
CA VAL A 3 -5.18 12.56 -10.95
C VAL A 3 -4.16 12.50 -9.82
N SER A 4 -2.94 12.99 -10.08
CA SER A 4 -1.91 13.18 -9.06
C SER A 4 -1.48 14.64 -9.12
N PHE A 5 -1.43 15.29 -7.96
CA PHE A 5 -1.12 16.71 -7.85
C PHE A 5 -0.29 16.97 -6.58
N ILE A 6 0.38 18.12 -6.54
CA ILE A 6 1.07 18.65 -5.37
C ILE A 6 0.33 19.93 -4.98
N SER A 7 0.07 20.14 -3.69
CA SER A 7 -0.48 21.40 -3.21
C SER A 7 0.65 22.41 -3.04
N GLU A 8 0.76 23.37 -3.97
CA GLU A 8 1.84 24.37 -3.94
C GLU A 8 1.75 25.29 -2.71
N GLU A 9 0.53 25.60 -2.27
CA GLU A 9 0.27 26.44 -1.08
C GLU A 9 0.20 25.62 0.22
N GLY A 10 0.42 24.30 0.16
CA GLY A 10 0.41 23.43 1.34
C GLY A 10 -0.96 23.24 1.98
N ALA A 11 -2.03 23.30 1.18
CA ALA A 11 -3.39 23.04 1.68
C ALA A 11 -3.46 21.66 2.34
N GLU A 12 -4.02 21.63 3.56
CA GLU A 12 -4.19 20.38 4.28
C GLU A 12 -5.20 19.46 3.57
N ARG A 13 -4.97 18.15 3.68
CA ARG A 13 -5.85 17.13 3.11
C ARG A 13 -7.34 17.39 3.42
N LYS A 14 -7.65 17.72 4.67
CA LYS A 14 -9.02 17.97 5.12
C LYS A 14 -9.68 19.14 4.35
N ALA A 15 -8.95 20.23 4.13
CA ALA A 15 -9.46 21.37 3.38
C ALA A 15 -9.75 21.01 1.91
N ILE A 16 -8.90 20.16 1.30
CA ILE A 16 -9.12 19.65 -0.06
C ILE A 16 -10.37 18.76 -0.10
N GLU A 17 -10.53 17.87 0.87
CA GLU A 17 -11.69 16.98 0.95
C GLU A 17 -12.99 17.77 1.14
N GLU A 18 -13.01 18.75 2.05
CA GLU A 18 -14.16 19.62 2.29
C GLU A 18 -14.51 20.47 1.06
N GLY A 19 -13.52 21.01 0.37
CA GLY A 19 -13.73 21.81 -0.85
C GLY A 19 -14.20 20.99 -2.06
N PHE A 20 -13.84 19.70 -2.13
CA PHE A 20 -14.21 18.82 -3.25
C PHE A 20 -15.59 18.15 -3.06
N HIS A 21 -16.07 18.03 -1.83
CA HIS A 21 -17.32 17.35 -1.51
C HIS A 21 -18.54 17.88 -2.30
N PRO A 22 -18.77 19.20 -2.46
CA PRO A 22 -19.91 19.72 -3.21
C PRO A 22 -19.87 19.32 -4.70
N ILE A 23 -18.68 19.25 -5.30
CA ILE A 23 -18.48 18.81 -6.68
C ILE A 23 -18.81 17.32 -6.79
N ALA A 24 -18.32 16.52 -5.85
CA ALA A 24 -18.62 15.09 -5.84
C ALA A 24 -20.12 14.82 -5.72
N ASP A 25 -20.83 15.58 -4.89
CA ASP A 25 -22.28 15.46 -4.71
C ASP A 25 -23.05 15.86 -5.97
N GLU A 26 -22.71 17.00 -6.59
CA GLU A 26 -23.33 17.50 -7.82
C GLU A 26 -23.28 16.45 -8.95
N PHE A 27 -22.15 15.75 -9.06
CA PHE A 27 -21.92 14.76 -10.11
C PHE A 27 -22.12 13.31 -9.66
N CYS A 28 -22.62 13.07 -8.44
CA CYS A 28 -22.81 11.73 -7.86
C CYS A 28 -21.55 10.85 -7.94
N MET A 29 -20.37 11.42 -7.66
CA MET A 29 -19.08 10.76 -7.79
C MET A 29 -18.75 9.89 -6.58
N SER A 30 -18.28 8.66 -6.83
CA SER A 30 -17.50 7.91 -5.85
C SER A 30 -16.02 8.24 -6.02
N TRP A 31 -15.40 8.84 -5.00
CA TRP A 31 -14.01 9.28 -5.05
C TRP A 31 -13.25 8.89 -3.78
N ASN A 32 -11.93 8.85 -3.87
CA ASN A 32 -11.03 8.66 -2.74
C ASN A 32 -9.80 9.55 -2.94
N LEU A 33 -9.35 10.18 -1.86
CA LEU A 33 -8.07 10.90 -1.82
C LEU A 33 -7.05 10.10 -1.01
N HIS A 34 -5.87 9.92 -1.59
CA HIS A 34 -4.79 9.15 -0.99
C HIS A 34 -3.53 10.01 -0.91
N ASP A 35 -2.86 9.94 0.23
CA ASP A 35 -1.53 10.52 0.40
C ASP A 35 -0.51 9.62 -0.31
N GLY A 36 0.20 10.19 -1.30
CA GLY A 36 1.22 9.47 -2.06
C GLY A 36 2.47 9.10 -1.26
N THR A 37 2.66 9.71 -0.09
CA THR A 37 3.77 9.38 0.83
C THR A 37 3.43 8.22 1.77
N HIS A 38 2.14 7.89 1.92
CA HIS A 38 1.69 6.84 2.82
C HIS A 38 1.94 5.45 2.22
N ARG A 39 2.74 4.63 2.92
CA ARG A 39 2.95 3.23 2.56
C ARG A 39 1.76 2.40 2.99
N MET A 40 1.17 1.69 2.04
CA MET A 40 0.02 0.82 2.32
C MET A 40 0.48 -0.41 3.13
N LYS A 41 -0.28 -0.75 4.19
CA LYS A 41 -0.10 -2.00 4.93
C LYS A 41 -0.67 -3.17 4.14
N VAL A 42 0.17 -4.15 3.82
CA VAL A 42 -0.18 -5.29 2.96
C VAL A 42 0.09 -6.61 3.67
N LEU A 43 -0.91 -7.50 3.66
CA LEU A 43 -0.77 -8.89 4.09
C LEU A 43 -0.51 -9.75 2.85
N LEU A 44 0.58 -10.51 2.83
CA LEU A 44 0.87 -11.43 1.72
C LEU A 44 0.32 -12.80 2.04
N MET A 45 -0.48 -13.37 1.14
CA MET A 45 -0.99 -14.73 1.26
C MET A 45 -0.34 -15.59 0.18
N VAL A 46 0.32 -16.66 0.58
CA VAL A 46 1.05 -17.55 -0.33
C VAL A 46 0.64 -18.99 -0.08
N SER A 47 0.47 -19.76 -1.15
CA SER A 47 0.30 -21.20 -0.99
C SER A 47 1.67 -21.85 -0.75
N ASN A 48 2.35 -22.28 -1.81
CA ASN A 48 3.73 -22.74 -1.70
C ASN A 48 4.70 -21.56 -1.66
N PHE A 49 5.65 -21.60 -0.73
CA PHE A 49 6.80 -20.67 -0.71
C PHE A 49 7.61 -20.88 -1.99
N GLY A 50 7.53 -19.93 -2.92
CA GLY A 50 8.10 -20.03 -4.25
C GLY A 50 8.62 -18.69 -4.78
N HIS A 51 8.91 -18.64 -6.08
CA HIS A 51 9.54 -17.49 -6.74
C HIS A 51 8.75 -16.18 -6.63
N CYS A 52 7.41 -16.21 -6.61
CA CYS A 52 6.60 -14.99 -6.46
C CYS A 52 6.79 -14.28 -5.11
N LEU A 53 6.89 -15.03 -3.99
CA LEU A 53 7.12 -14.40 -2.70
C LEU A 53 8.50 -13.74 -2.65
N ASN A 54 9.52 -14.44 -3.16
CA ASN A 54 10.88 -13.90 -3.21
C ASN A 54 10.96 -12.65 -4.08
N ASP A 55 10.27 -12.59 -5.22
CA ASP A 55 10.21 -11.40 -6.06
C ASP A 55 9.55 -10.21 -5.32
N LEU A 56 8.43 -10.45 -4.63
CA LEU A 56 7.76 -9.41 -3.84
C LEU A 56 8.63 -8.89 -2.69
N LEU A 57 9.28 -9.80 -1.93
CA LEU A 57 10.18 -9.45 -0.84
C LEU A 57 11.41 -8.72 -1.36
N TYR A 58 11.97 -9.14 -2.49
CA TYR A 58 13.11 -8.47 -3.11
C TYR A 58 12.75 -7.05 -3.56
N ARG A 59 11.64 -6.87 -4.28
CA ARG A 59 11.16 -5.54 -4.71
C ARG A 59 10.86 -4.62 -3.54
N TRP A 60 10.30 -5.16 -2.47
CA TRP A 60 10.09 -4.44 -1.22
C TRP A 60 11.42 -4.01 -0.58
N GLN A 61 12.38 -4.92 -0.48
CA GLN A 61 13.69 -4.67 0.12
C GLN A 61 14.51 -3.62 -0.63
N ILE A 62 14.45 -3.60 -1.96
CA ILE A 62 15.13 -2.58 -2.78
C ILE A 62 14.32 -1.28 -2.94
N GLY A 63 13.13 -1.19 -2.34
CA GLY A 63 12.27 0.00 -2.37
C GLY A 63 11.48 0.20 -3.67
N ALA A 64 11.54 -0.74 -4.61
CA ALA A 64 10.73 -0.72 -5.84
C ALA A 64 9.23 -0.95 -5.56
N LEU A 65 8.89 -1.49 -4.38
CA LEU A 65 7.53 -1.65 -3.91
C LEU A 65 7.36 -0.95 -2.55
N PRO A 66 6.96 0.34 -2.51
CA PRO A 66 6.91 1.15 -1.30
C PRO A 66 5.63 0.83 -0.48
N ILE A 67 5.58 -0.38 0.06
CA ILE A 67 4.51 -0.87 0.93
C ILE A 67 5.09 -1.26 2.30
N ASP A 68 4.22 -1.47 3.27
CA ASP A 68 4.56 -2.05 4.57
C ASP A 68 3.99 -3.47 4.66
N ILE A 69 4.85 -4.49 4.60
CA ILE A 69 4.42 -5.88 4.71
C ILE A 69 4.16 -6.17 6.19
N VAL A 70 2.88 -6.30 6.57
CA VAL A 70 2.47 -6.53 7.97
C VAL A 70 2.42 -8.00 8.36
N GLY A 71 2.52 -8.90 7.38
CA GLY A 71 2.59 -10.33 7.63
C GLY A 71 2.60 -11.14 6.34
N VAL A 72 2.99 -12.41 6.47
CA VAL A 72 2.90 -13.42 5.42
C VAL A 72 2.14 -14.61 5.97
N VAL A 73 1.03 -14.97 5.33
CA VAL A 73 0.19 -16.12 5.68
C VAL A 73 0.38 -17.20 4.64
N SER A 74 0.62 -18.43 5.09
CA SER A 74 0.68 -19.60 4.21
C SER A 74 -0.17 -20.74 4.74
N ASN A 75 -0.76 -21.50 3.81
CA ASN A 75 -1.43 -22.76 4.10
C ASN A 75 -0.45 -23.95 4.25
N HIS A 76 0.86 -23.74 4.05
CA HIS A 76 1.91 -24.74 4.26
C HIS A 76 2.85 -24.29 5.40
N LEU A 77 3.07 -25.16 6.39
CA LEU A 77 3.95 -24.90 7.54
C LEU A 77 5.46 -25.02 7.22
N THR A 78 5.84 -25.10 5.94
CA THR A 78 7.15 -25.59 5.49
C THR A 78 8.34 -24.64 5.75
N TYR A 79 8.19 -23.56 6.53
CA TYR A 79 9.32 -22.72 6.94
C TYR A 79 9.23 -22.26 8.41
N GLN A 80 9.34 -23.20 9.36
CA GLN A 80 9.93 -22.95 10.68
C GLN A 80 11.39 -23.44 10.68
N LYS A 81 12.31 -22.70 10.05
CA LYS A 81 13.77 -22.80 10.20
C LYS A 81 14.40 -21.59 9.48
N GLY A 82 15.13 -20.67 10.10
CA GLY A 82 15.53 -20.56 11.49
C GLY A 82 15.73 -19.09 11.86
N GLY A 83 15.29 -18.74 13.07
CA GLY A 83 15.97 -17.74 13.86
C GLY A 83 17.22 -18.39 14.46
N ARG A 84 18.33 -17.65 14.45
CA ARG A 84 19.55 -17.82 15.25
C ARG A 84 20.07 -19.24 15.48
N GLU A 85 21.26 -19.53 14.94
CA GLU A 85 22.36 -20.12 15.71
C GLU A 85 23.71 -19.97 14.98
N SER A 86 24.69 -19.46 15.72
CA SER A 86 26.13 -19.23 15.43
C SER A 86 26.51 -18.02 14.58
#